data_AF-A0A550C3Y8-F1
#
_entry.id   AF-A0A550C3Y8-F1
#
_cell.length_a   1.000
_cell.length_b   1.000
_cell.length_c   1.000
_cell.angle_alpha   90.00
_cell.angle_beta   90.00
_cell.angle_gamma   90.00
#
_symmetry.space_group_name_H-M   'P 1'
#
loop_
_entity.id
_entity.type
_entity.pdbx_description
1 polymer ?
#
loop_
_entity_poly.entity_id
_entity_poly.type
_entity_poly.pdbx_seq_one_letter_code
_entity_poly.pdbx_strand_id
1 'polypeptide(L)'
;MPRDDSDAADAEKRRKVRTSHAPYNITKKVGRPPKGDASRPKTSAIPAAKSTREQLTTSDWLLVYAFRDANPGFTQMKIVDHFKKRPEGALIFSQATLARKLKEREAVEARAVATPNGMSLKRDRVVTSPLVEKALVKLIRQFEERGDHYTGDMLSVARGNFEKQLNIPEEQRL
;
A
#
# COMPACT_ATOMS: atom_id res chain seq x y z
N MET A 1 42.16 -4.63 54.20
CA MET A 1 42.63 -5.92 53.67
C MET A 1 42.17 -6.00 52.22
N PRO A 2 43.10 -5.89 51.26
CA PRO A 2 42.81 -6.00 49.83
C PRO A 2 42.69 -7.48 49.45
N ARG A 3 41.78 -7.81 48.53
CA ARG A 3 41.79 -9.10 47.84
C ARG A 3 41.79 -8.83 46.35
N ASP A 4 42.85 -9.34 45.75
CA ASP A 4 43.21 -9.36 44.35
C ASP A 4 42.18 -10.09 43.48
N ASP A 5 42.13 -9.62 42.23
CA ASP A 5 42.11 -10.39 40.99
C ASP A 5 41.31 -11.69 40.92
N SER A 6 40.28 -11.69 40.08
CA SER A 6 40.06 -12.83 39.17
C SER A 6 39.27 -12.38 37.95
N ASP A 7 40.01 -12.18 36.87
CA ASP A 7 39.58 -12.43 35.50
C ASP A 7 38.70 -13.70 35.43
N ALA A 8 37.48 -13.55 34.94
CA ALA A 8 36.68 -14.67 34.49
C ALA A 8 35.78 -14.24 33.33
N ALA A 9 36.39 -14.28 32.14
CA ALA A 9 35.79 -14.67 30.87
C ALA A 9 34.56 -13.87 30.40
N ASP A 10 34.87 -12.88 29.56
CA ASP A 10 34.03 -12.37 28.49
C ASP A 10 33.47 -13.53 27.64
N ALA A 11 32.30 -14.03 28.04
CA ALA A 11 31.57 -15.04 27.28
C ALA A 11 30.82 -14.34 26.15
N GLU A 12 31.55 -14.01 25.08
CA GLU A 12 30.98 -13.62 23.79
C GLU A 12 29.88 -14.63 23.41
N LYS A 13 28.61 -14.20 23.48
CA LYS A 13 27.48 -14.95 22.93
C LYS A 13 27.57 -14.95 21.40
N ARG A 14 28.51 -15.71 20.85
CA ARG A 14 28.60 -15.98 19.42
C ARG A 14 27.39 -16.81 19.02
N ARG A 15 26.50 -16.22 18.22
CA ARG A 15 25.37 -16.93 17.61
C ARG A 15 25.94 -18.04 16.72
N LYS A 16 25.46 -19.28 16.91
CA LYS A 16 25.78 -20.41 16.02
C LYS A 16 25.40 -20.02 14.58
N VAL A 17 26.34 -20.15 13.65
CA VAL A 17 26.08 -20.03 12.21
C VAL A 17 25.09 -21.13 11.85
N ARG A 18 23.91 -20.75 11.34
CA ARG A 18 22.92 -21.72 10.86
C ARG A 18 23.39 -22.29 9.52
N THR A 19 24.20 -23.34 9.56
CA THR A 19 24.46 -24.22 8.42
C THR A 19 23.36 -25.25 8.33
N SER A 20 22.28 -24.91 7.63
CA SER A 20 21.46 -25.85 6.86
C SER A 20 20.44 -25.06 6.06
N HIS A 21 20.65 -24.95 4.75
CA HIS A 21 19.53 -24.79 3.83
C HIS A 21 18.92 -26.16 3.66
N ALA A 22 17.80 -26.40 4.35
CA ALA A 22 16.93 -27.51 3.98
C ALA A 22 16.60 -27.37 2.48
N PRO A 23 16.67 -28.43 1.67
CA PRO A 23 16.35 -28.34 0.26
C PRO A 23 14.94 -27.79 0.12
N TYR A 24 14.79 -26.76 -0.69
CA TYR A 24 13.49 -26.17 -1.01
C TYR A 24 12.57 -27.28 -1.51
N ASN A 25 11.64 -27.73 -0.66
CA ASN A 25 10.54 -28.58 -1.08
C ASN A 25 9.55 -27.69 -1.85
N ILE A 26 9.84 -27.46 -3.14
CA ILE A 26 8.87 -26.92 -4.09
C ILE A 26 7.88 -28.05 -4.36
N THR A 27 6.97 -28.30 -3.43
CA THR A 27 5.74 -28.98 -3.77
C THR A 27 5.03 -28.07 -4.76
N LYS A 28 5.16 -28.39 -6.05
CA LYS A 28 4.33 -27.82 -7.11
C LYS A 28 2.90 -27.84 -6.57
N LYS A 29 2.24 -26.68 -6.47
CA LYS A 29 0.82 -26.61 -6.14
C LYS A 29 0.05 -27.21 -7.30
N VAL A 30 -0.06 -28.55 -7.30
CA VAL A 30 -0.98 -29.28 -8.15
C VAL A 30 -2.37 -29.00 -7.58
N GLY A 31 -3.22 -28.33 -8.34
CA GLY A 31 -4.60 -28.06 -7.96
C GLY A 31 -4.96 -26.59 -7.86
N ARG A 32 -4.96 -25.88 -8.99
CA ARG A 32 -6.06 -24.95 -9.25
C ARG A 32 -7.33 -25.81 -9.24
N PRO A 33 -8.34 -25.56 -8.38
CA PRO A 33 -9.54 -26.38 -8.42
C PRO A 33 -10.20 -26.26 -9.80
N PRO A 34 -10.65 -27.37 -10.40
CA PRO A 34 -11.37 -27.34 -11.66
C PRO A 34 -12.62 -26.46 -11.52
N LYS A 35 -12.91 -25.76 -12.61
CA LYS A 35 -14.05 -24.85 -12.71
C LYS A 35 -15.32 -25.70 -12.80
N GLY A 36 -15.96 -25.94 -11.66
CA GLY A 36 -17.35 -26.38 -11.54
C GLY A 36 -17.59 -27.89 -11.62
N ASP A 37 -17.52 -28.58 -10.48
CA ASP A 37 -18.17 -29.87 -10.31
C ASP A 37 -19.65 -29.65 -9.95
N ALA A 38 -20.54 -30.09 -10.84
CA ALA A 38 -21.99 -29.99 -10.73
C ALA A 38 -22.58 -31.00 -9.71
N SER A 39 -22.06 -31.03 -8.49
CA SER A 39 -22.64 -31.83 -7.40
C SER A 39 -22.40 -31.18 -6.03
N ARG A 40 -22.72 -29.88 -5.93
CA ARG A 40 -22.88 -29.21 -4.65
C ARG A 40 -24.35 -28.79 -4.53
N PRO A 41 -25.08 -29.17 -3.47
CA PRO A 41 -26.44 -28.70 -3.29
C PRO A 41 -26.43 -27.17 -3.32
N LYS A 42 -27.33 -26.60 -4.13
CA LYS A 42 -27.51 -25.15 -4.27
C LYS A 42 -27.94 -24.59 -2.90
N THR A 43 -26.97 -24.13 -2.10
CA THR A 43 -27.28 -23.48 -0.83
C THR A 43 -27.75 -22.06 -1.13
N SER A 44 -28.93 -21.68 -0.66
CA SER A 44 -29.44 -20.30 -0.67
C SER A 44 -28.73 -19.38 0.34
N ALA A 45 -27.66 -19.86 0.98
CA ALA A 45 -26.84 -19.07 1.89
C ALA A 45 -26.21 -17.88 1.16
N ILE A 46 -26.69 -16.68 1.47
CA ILE A 46 -26.06 -15.43 1.07
C ILE A 46 -24.69 -15.41 1.75
N PRO A 47 -23.58 -15.29 1.01
CA PRO A 47 -22.27 -15.18 1.64
C PRO A 47 -22.27 -13.94 2.54
N ALA A 48 -21.92 -14.11 3.81
CA ALA A 48 -21.69 -12.98 4.71
C ALA A 48 -20.79 -11.98 4.00
N ALA A 49 -21.27 -10.74 3.85
CA ALA A 49 -20.58 -9.69 3.12
C ALA A 49 -19.11 -9.72 3.52
N LYS A 50 -18.25 -10.09 2.58
CA LYS A 50 -16.82 -10.14 2.85
C LYS A 50 -16.44 -8.71 3.21
N SER A 51 -16.15 -8.48 4.50
CA SER A 51 -15.43 -7.31 4.98
C SER A 51 -14.04 -7.35 4.38
N THR A 52 -13.94 -7.10 3.07
CA THR A 52 -12.67 -6.87 2.40
C THR A 52 -12.05 -5.69 3.09
N ARG A 53 -10.81 -5.85 3.56
CA ARG A 53 -10.05 -4.78 4.19
C ARG A 53 -9.95 -3.63 3.20
N GLU A 54 -10.82 -2.65 3.32
CA GLU A 54 -10.74 -1.45 2.52
C GLU A 54 -9.51 -0.66 2.97
N GLN A 55 -8.72 -0.23 1.99
CA GLN A 55 -7.59 0.63 2.29
C GLN A 55 -8.12 2.03 2.60
N LEU A 56 -7.74 2.53 3.77
CA LEU A 56 -8.01 3.89 4.19
C LEU A 56 -7.33 4.89 3.26
N THR A 57 -8.01 6.00 3.03
CA THR A 57 -7.50 7.12 2.24
C THR A 57 -6.47 7.93 3.03
N THR A 58 -5.68 8.77 2.35
CA THR A 58 -4.78 9.71 3.01
C THR A 58 -5.54 10.63 3.97
N SER A 59 -6.74 11.12 3.59
CA SER A 59 -7.58 11.94 4.48
C SER A 59 -7.99 11.21 5.75
N ASP A 60 -8.36 9.93 5.65
CA ASP A 60 -8.71 9.14 6.83
C ASP A 60 -7.54 9.01 7.80
N TRP A 61 -6.32 8.79 7.26
CA TRP A 61 -5.11 8.73 8.09
C TRP A 61 -4.80 10.07 8.77
N LEU A 62 -4.99 11.20 8.08
CA LEU A 62 -4.81 12.52 8.69
C LEU A 62 -5.80 12.76 9.84
N LEU A 63 -7.06 12.34 9.70
CA LEU A 63 -8.04 12.39 10.79
C LEU A 63 -7.61 11.54 11.99
N VAL A 64 -7.07 10.35 11.75
CA VAL A 64 -6.55 9.47 12.81
C VAL A 64 -5.36 10.12 13.52
N TYR A 65 -4.46 10.79 12.80
CA TYR A 65 -3.32 11.51 13.41
C TYR A 65 -3.77 12.71 14.22
N ALA A 66 -4.67 13.54 13.70
CA ALA A 66 -5.23 14.67 14.42
C ALA A 66 -5.93 14.22 15.72
N PHE A 67 -6.69 13.12 15.66
CA PHE A 67 -7.33 12.55 16.85
C PHE A 67 -6.32 12.06 17.89
N ARG A 68 -5.24 11.40 17.46
CA ARG A 68 -4.17 10.96 18.36
C ARG A 68 -3.48 12.15 19.03
N ASP A 69 -3.16 13.19 18.27
CA ASP A 69 -2.43 14.35 18.77
C ASP A 69 -3.28 15.15 19.77
N ALA A 70 -4.60 15.21 19.56
CA ALA A 70 -5.54 15.76 20.52
C ALA A 70 -5.70 14.89 21.80
N ASN A 71 -5.31 13.61 21.76
CA ASN A 71 -5.53 12.65 22.84
C ASN A 71 -4.23 11.87 23.20
N PRO A 72 -3.19 12.52 23.73
CA PRO A 72 -1.91 11.89 24.02
C PRO A 72 -1.99 10.76 25.07
N GLY A 73 -3.01 10.77 25.93
CA GLY A 73 -3.24 9.72 26.93
C GLY A 73 -3.92 8.46 26.40
N PHE A 74 -4.34 8.43 25.13
CA PHE A 74 -5.02 7.28 24.55
C PHE A 74 -4.02 6.23 24.08
N THR A 75 -4.24 4.99 24.49
CA THR A 75 -3.50 3.86 23.94
C THR A 75 -3.92 3.62 22.48
N GLN A 76 -3.02 3.07 21.66
CA GLN A 76 -3.33 2.77 20.25
C GLN A 76 -4.57 1.89 20.09
N MET A 77 -4.79 0.96 21.00
CA MET A 77 -5.97 0.09 21.00
C MET A 77 -7.27 0.90 21.21
N LYS A 78 -7.27 1.85 22.16
CA LYS A 78 -8.42 2.75 22.38
C LYS A 78 -8.72 3.62 21.16
N ILE A 79 -7.69 4.06 20.44
CA ILE A 79 -7.85 4.82 19.19
C ILE A 79 -8.52 3.94 18.13
N VAL A 80 -8.04 2.70 17.93
CA VAL A 80 -8.64 1.75 16.99
C VAL A 80 -10.12 1.49 17.34
N ASP A 81 -10.42 1.27 18.62
CA ASP A 81 -11.79 1.02 19.08
C ASP A 81 -12.71 2.22 18.86
N HIS A 82 -12.21 3.44 19.07
CA HIS A 82 -12.95 4.67 18.80
C HIS A 82 -13.38 4.75 17.33
N PHE A 83 -12.42 4.57 16.42
CA PHE A 83 -12.67 4.64 14.98
C PHE A 83 -13.51 3.49 14.43
N LYS A 84 -13.47 2.32 15.08
CA LYS A 84 -14.31 1.16 14.73
C LYS A 84 -15.77 1.33 15.17
N LYS A 85 -16.03 2.02 16.29
CA LYS A 85 -17.37 2.23 16.86
C LYS A 85 -18.10 3.45 16.30
N ARG A 86 -17.45 4.23 15.42
CA ARG A 86 -18.05 5.45 14.85
C ARG A 86 -19.24 5.07 13.95
N PRO A 87 -20.43 5.69 14.12
CA PRO A 87 -21.63 5.35 13.36
C PRO A 87 -21.53 5.75 11.89
N GLU A 88 -20.80 6.82 11.59
CA GLU A 88 -20.54 7.28 10.22
C GLU A 88 -19.06 7.08 9.88
N GLY A 89 -18.79 6.40 8.76
CA GLY A 89 -17.42 6.22 8.25
C GLY A 89 -16.54 5.40 9.19
N ALA A 90 -17.02 4.25 9.68
CA ALA A 90 -16.24 3.36 10.54
C ALA A 90 -14.93 2.96 9.86
N LEU A 91 -13.81 3.38 10.45
CA LEU A 91 -12.47 3.14 9.91
C LEU A 91 -11.93 1.83 10.49
N ILE A 92 -11.83 0.81 9.64
CA ILE A 92 -11.41 -0.53 10.06
C ILE A 92 -9.91 -0.70 9.80
N PHE A 93 -9.11 -0.61 10.86
CA PHE A 93 -7.69 -0.93 10.83
C PHE A 93 -7.24 -1.63 12.11
N SER A 94 -6.07 -2.27 12.07
CA SER A 94 -5.48 -2.93 13.24
C SER A 94 -4.49 -2.00 13.95
N GLN A 95 -4.24 -2.28 15.24
CA GLN A 95 -3.19 -1.59 16.01
C GLN A 95 -1.83 -1.60 15.31
N ALA A 96 -1.43 -2.75 14.74
CA ALA A 96 -0.16 -2.87 14.00
C ALA A 96 -0.12 -1.95 12.77
N THR A 97 -1.27 -1.74 12.11
CA THR A 97 -1.37 -0.83 10.96
C THR A 97 -1.20 0.62 11.39
N LEU A 98 -1.83 1.01 12.50
CA LEU A 98 -1.65 2.33 13.11
C LEU A 98 -0.19 2.58 13.48
N ALA A 99 0.46 1.62 14.15
CA ALA A 99 1.86 1.74 14.55
C ALA A 99 2.79 1.91 13.34
N ARG A 100 2.57 1.15 12.25
CA ARG A 100 3.33 1.32 11.00
C ARG A 100 3.07 2.69 10.38
N LYS A 101 1.80 3.10 10.31
CA LYS A 101 1.41 4.37 9.70
C LYS A 101 1.96 5.58 10.44
N LEU A 102 2.04 5.53 11.76
CA LEU A 102 2.70 6.58 12.56
C LEU A 102 4.18 6.76 12.21
N LYS A 103 4.89 5.70 11.80
CA LYS A 103 6.27 5.82 11.30
C LYS A 103 6.36 6.46 9.92
N GLU A 104 5.31 6.30 9.12
CA GLU A 104 5.19 6.86 7.76
C GLU A 104 4.47 8.21 7.74
N ARG A 105 4.28 8.85 8.90
CA ARG A 105 3.42 10.05 9.04
C ARG A 105 3.84 11.17 8.09
N GLU A 106 5.12 11.53 8.10
CA GLU A 106 5.68 12.61 7.28
C GLU A 106 5.41 12.37 5.79
N ALA A 107 5.57 11.12 5.32
CA ALA A 107 5.31 10.76 3.94
C ALA A 107 3.81 10.86 3.57
N VAL A 108 2.91 10.52 4.50
CA VAL A 108 1.46 10.64 4.31
C VAL A 108 1.02 12.11 4.25
N GLU A 109 1.58 12.95 5.12
CA GLU A 109 1.32 14.40 5.14
C GLU A 109 1.87 15.08 3.89
N ALA A 110 3.10 14.77 3.49
CA ALA A 110 3.71 15.30 2.27
C ALA A 110 2.88 14.95 1.02
N ARG A 111 2.34 13.73 0.94
CA ARG A 111 1.47 13.31 -0.17
C ARG A 111 0.18 14.12 -0.26
N ALA A 112 -0.42 14.43 0.88
CA ALA A 112 -1.66 15.21 0.93
C ALA A 112 -1.47 16.60 0.31
N VAL A 113 -0.27 17.18 0.45
CA VAL A 113 0.07 18.50 -0.09
C VAL A 113 0.57 18.43 -1.54
N ALA A 114 1.32 17.38 -1.90
CA ALA A 114 2.01 17.31 -3.19
C ALA A 114 1.09 17.20 -4.41
N THR A 115 -0.13 16.66 -4.26
CA THR A 115 -1.05 16.44 -5.39
C THR A 115 -2.46 16.93 -5.05
N PRO A 116 -3.20 17.53 -6.02
CA PRO A 116 -4.57 17.99 -5.79
C PRO A 116 -5.50 16.86 -5.30
N ASN A 117 -5.26 15.63 -5.75
CA ASN A 117 -6.02 14.45 -5.35
C ASN A 117 -5.37 13.66 -4.20
N GLY A 118 -4.32 14.19 -3.57
CA GLY A 118 -3.49 13.48 -2.60
C GLY A 118 -4.27 12.95 -1.40
N MET A 119 -5.30 13.67 -0.99
CA MET A 119 -6.20 13.30 0.11
C MET A 119 -7.09 12.09 -0.22
N SER A 120 -7.60 12.03 -1.46
CA SER A 120 -8.51 10.96 -1.91
C SER A 120 -7.78 9.66 -2.26
N LEU A 121 -6.46 9.72 -2.50
CA LEU A 121 -5.69 8.54 -2.89
C LEU A 121 -5.45 7.61 -1.70
N LYS A 122 -5.53 6.30 -1.96
CA LYS A 122 -5.24 5.23 -0.98
C LYS A 122 -3.76 4.83 -0.96
N ARG A 123 -3.05 5.07 -2.07
CA ARG A 123 -1.64 4.72 -2.30
C ARG A 123 -0.94 5.81 -3.09
N ASP A 124 0.38 5.88 -2.96
CA ASP A 124 1.20 6.64 -3.90
C ASP A 124 1.01 6.08 -5.30
N ARG A 125 0.69 6.97 -6.24
CA ARG A 125 0.81 6.67 -7.67
C ARG A 125 2.16 7.21 -8.10
N VAL A 126 3.14 6.32 -8.17
CA VAL A 126 4.43 6.65 -8.77
C VAL A 126 4.26 6.53 -10.29
N VAL A 127 4.34 7.66 -10.97
CA VAL A 127 4.33 7.73 -12.42
C VAL A 127 5.77 7.62 -12.89
N THR A 128 6.07 6.64 -13.74
CA THR A 128 7.43 6.40 -14.25
C THR A 128 7.99 7.61 -15.00
N SER A 129 7.14 8.31 -15.76
CA SER A 129 7.53 9.46 -16.57
C SER A 129 6.52 10.62 -16.43
N PRO A 130 6.70 11.53 -15.46
CA PRO A 130 5.74 12.59 -15.19
C PRO A 130 5.57 13.58 -16.36
N LEU A 131 6.60 13.72 -17.21
CA LEU A 131 6.53 14.56 -18.41
C LEU A 131 5.60 13.97 -19.47
N VAL A 132 5.69 12.66 -19.72
CA VAL A 132 4.81 11.95 -20.66
C VAL A 132 3.36 12.01 -20.19
N GLU A 133 3.12 11.80 -18.89
CA GLU A 133 1.76 11.87 -18.35
C GLU A 133 1.18 13.28 -18.44
N LYS A 134 1.97 14.33 -18.18
CA LYS A 134 1.55 15.72 -18.41
C LYS A 134 1.21 15.98 -19.88
N ALA A 135 1.97 15.43 -20.83
CA ALA A 135 1.69 15.58 -22.26
C ALA A 135 0.38 14.86 -22.64
N LEU A 136 0.14 13.65 -22.13
CA LEU A 136 -1.11 12.92 -22.34
C LEU A 136 -2.32 13.65 -21.75
N VAL A 137 -2.21 14.20 -20.54
CA VAL A 137 -3.30 15.00 -19.94
C VAL A 137 -3.63 16.23 -20.78
N LYS A 138 -2.60 16.91 -21.34
CA LYS A 138 -2.83 18.03 -22.26
C LYS A 138 -3.52 17.58 -23.55
N LEU A 139 -3.12 16.44 -24.11
CA LEU A 139 -3.74 15.86 -25.31
C LEU A 139 -5.22 15.53 -25.07
N ILE A 140 -5.54 14.91 -23.92
CA ILE A 140 -6.93 14.59 -23.55
C ILE A 140 -7.78 15.86 -23.45
N ARG A 141 -7.27 16.91 -22.79
CA ARG A 141 -7.97 18.20 -22.72
C ARG A 141 -8.23 18.80 -24.10
N GLN A 142 -7.28 18.72 -25.03
CA GLN A 142 -7.47 19.19 -26.40
C GLN A 142 -8.57 18.41 -27.13
N PHE A 143 -8.70 17.10 -26.90
CA PHE A 143 -9.81 16.32 -27.44
C PHE A 143 -11.14 16.71 -26.81
N GLU A 144 -11.19 16.88 -25.49
CA GLU A 144 -12.40 17.31 -24.76
C GLU A 144 -12.89 18.70 -25.21
N GLU A 145 -11.98 19.67 -25.39
CA GLU A 145 -12.30 21.01 -25.89
C GLU A 145 -12.85 20.99 -27.32
N ARG A 146 -12.41 20.04 -28.14
CA ARG A 146 -12.91 19.82 -29.50
C ARG A 146 -14.22 19.02 -29.54
N GLY A 147 -14.60 18.39 -28.44
CA GLY A 147 -15.73 17.44 -28.38
C GLY A 147 -15.43 16.09 -29.02
N ASP A 148 -14.17 15.81 -29.34
CA ASP A 148 -13.74 14.55 -29.96
C ASP A 148 -13.66 13.43 -28.92
N HIS A 149 -13.97 12.20 -29.33
CA HIS A 149 -13.81 11.02 -28.49
C HIS A 149 -12.42 10.43 -28.65
N TYR A 150 -11.82 9.99 -27.54
CA TYR A 150 -10.54 9.28 -27.55
C TYR A 150 -10.71 7.87 -27.00
N THR A 151 -9.95 6.94 -27.58
CA THR A 151 -9.90 5.53 -27.16
C THR A 151 -8.58 5.23 -26.46
N GLY A 152 -8.55 4.24 -25.58
CA GLY A 152 -7.33 3.80 -24.89
C GLY A 152 -6.17 3.45 -25.84
N ASP A 153 -6.46 2.87 -27.00
CA ASP A 153 -5.47 2.54 -28.02
C ASP A 153 -4.79 3.80 -28.59
N MET A 154 -5.56 4.88 -28.79
CA MET A 154 -5.02 6.17 -29.24
C MET A 154 -4.08 6.78 -28.21
N LEU A 155 -4.44 6.70 -26.92
CA LEU A 155 -3.59 7.17 -25.84
C LEU A 155 -2.30 6.34 -25.73
N SER A 156 -2.37 5.04 -25.99
CA SER A 156 -1.19 4.16 -26.02
C SER A 156 -0.24 4.54 -27.16
N VAL A 157 -0.77 4.80 -28.36
CA VAL A 157 0.03 5.28 -29.50
C VAL A 157 0.64 6.66 -29.22
N ALA A 158 -0.17 7.59 -28.69
CA ALA A 158 0.30 8.93 -28.33
C ALA A 158 1.40 8.89 -27.27
N ARG A 159 1.25 8.00 -26.27
CA ARG A 159 2.27 7.76 -25.24
C ARG A 159 3.60 7.33 -25.87
N GLY A 160 3.59 6.34 -26.76
CA GLY A 160 4.82 5.90 -27.45
C GLY A 160 5.46 7.01 -28.28
N ASN A 161 4.66 7.89 -28.88
CA ASN A 161 5.18 9.05 -29.61
C ASN A 161 5.82 10.08 -28.66
N PHE A 162 5.23 10.36 -27.51
CA PHE A 162 5.81 11.25 -26.51
C PHE A 162 7.10 10.68 -25.89
N GLU A 163 7.15 9.37 -25.63
CA GLU A 163 8.36 8.72 -25.12
C GLU A 163 9.53 8.84 -26.12
N LYS A 164 9.27 8.73 -27.43
CA LYS A 164 10.25 8.98 -28.48
C LYS A 164 10.68 10.45 -28.54
N GLN A 165 9.73 11.38 -28.52
CA GLN A 165 10.02 12.82 -28.58
C GLN A 165 10.79 13.34 -27.37
N LEU A 166 10.54 12.76 -26.19
CA LEU A 166 11.24 13.11 -24.95
C LEU A 166 12.53 12.30 -24.74
N ASN A 167 12.95 11.49 -25.73
CA ASN A 167 14.15 10.66 -25.70
C ASN A 167 14.26 9.77 -24.46
N ILE A 168 13.14 9.19 -24.02
CA ILE A 168 13.12 8.34 -22.83
C ILE A 168 13.74 6.98 -23.20
N PRO A 169 14.81 6.52 -22.50
CA PRO A 169 15.45 5.24 -22.75
C PRO A 169 14.45 4.09 -22.66
N GLU A 170 14.61 3.06 -23.48
CA GLU A 170 13.70 1.91 -23.51
C GLU A 170 13.62 1.17 -22.17
N GLU A 171 14.70 1.16 -21.41
CA GLU A 171 14.77 0.59 -20.06
C GLU A 171 13.85 1.29 -19.04
N GLN A 172 13.45 2.54 -19.34
CA GLN A 172 12.55 3.35 -18.51
C GLN A 172 11.12 3.42 -19.10
N ARG A 173 10.89 2.79 -20.25
CA ARG A 173 9.55 2.64 -20.85
C ARG A 173 8.82 1.47 -20.17
N LEU A 174 7.49 1.55 -20.13
CA LEU A 174 6.63 0.61 -19.39
C LEU A 174 5.82 -0.26 -20.33
#